data_AF-A0A6L7JGP3-F1
#
_entry.id   AF-A0A6L7JGP3-F1
#
_cell.length_a   1.000
_cell.length_b   1.000
_cell.length_c   1.000
_cell.angle_alpha   90.00
_cell.angle_beta   90.00
_cell.angle_gamma   90.00
#
_symmetry.space_group_name_H-M   'P 1'
#
loop_
_entity.id
_entity.type
_entity.pdbx_description
1 polymer ?
#
loop_
_entity_poly.entity_id
_entity_poly.type
_entity_poly.pdbx_seq_one_letter_code
_entity_poly.pdbx_strand_id
1 'polypeptide(L)'
;MSYPHVRVSAGPPSSKRGRFFHPRTTARIYPDHADYAGTAESMGWQRFISTGWVRTQGLEPKRIHASEDAVLLAGGWTRRRADDSPIVSNRVLYTLTRLDGGWGIQARFGVDSFEPDGDQQALADPAIQSAFLRQAARQAGDREGWLSCFHYPLTAVVAPGCVEVLADPDQLRAQTRIWEGEAQSDRLQVIAAGTTGALLALHPEGRSGAGRGAALVARREGTWKTLAITLLA
;
A
#
# COMPACT_ATOMS: atom_id res chain seq x y z
N MET A 1 -0.11 16.66 4.06
CA MET A 1 0.13 15.61 3.05
C MET A 1 1.44 15.96 2.37
N SER A 2 2.23 14.96 1.96
CA SER A 2 3.44 15.16 1.15
C SER A 2 3.09 14.84 -0.30
N TYR A 3 3.46 15.71 -1.22
CA TYR A 3 3.06 15.61 -2.63
C TYR A 3 4.28 15.29 -3.52
N PRO A 4 4.11 14.50 -4.60
CA PRO A 4 2.89 13.82 -5.03
C PRO A 4 2.42 12.77 -4.02
N HIS A 5 1.12 12.80 -3.68
CA HIS A 5 0.49 11.87 -2.75
C HIS A 5 -0.15 10.71 -3.52
N VAL A 6 -0.07 9.49 -3.01
CA VAL A 6 -0.70 8.32 -3.65
C VAL A 6 -1.54 7.50 -2.68
N ARG A 7 -2.70 7.05 -3.17
CA ARG A 7 -3.56 6.08 -2.48
C ARG A 7 -3.67 4.83 -3.33
N VAL A 8 -3.26 3.69 -2.78
CA VAL A 8 -3.41 2.38 -3.44
C VAL A 8 -4.35 1.51 -2.63
N SER A 9 -5.25 0.84 -3.33
CA SER A 9 -6.30 0.00 -2.77
C SER A 9 -6.15 -1.44 -3.24
N ALA A 10 -6.25 -2.42 -2.35
CA ALA A 10 -6.17 -3.84 -2.76
C ALA A 10 -7.43 -4.31 -3.49
N GLY A 11 -8.60 -3.76 -3.11
CA GLY A 11 -9.87 -4.06 -3.76
C GLY A 11 -9.88 -3.68 -5.24
N PRO A 12 -10.75 -4.29 -6.06
CA PRO A 12 -10.76 -4.10 -7.51
C PRO A 12 -11.00 -2.63 -7.91
N PRO A 13 -10.53 -2.20 -9.10
CA PRO A 13 -10.86 -0.88 -9.62
C PRO A 13 -12.38 -0.73 -9.70
N SER A 14 -12.91 0.38 -9.17
CA SER A 14 -14.34 0.66 -9.27
C SER A 14 -14.67 1.05 -10.72
N SER A 15 -15.59 0.32 -11.37
CA SER A 15 -16.09 0.61 -12.71
C SER A 15 -16.86 1.95 -12.85
N LYS A 16 -17.01 2.73 -11.76
CA LYS A 16 -17.86 3.94 -11.70
C LYS A 16 -17.11 5.24 -11.34
N ARG A 17 -15.78 5.33 -11.43
CA ARG A 17 -15.04 6.52 -10.91
C ARG A 17 -14.18 7.20 -11.99
N GLY A 18 -14.42 8.51 -12.18
CA GLY A 18 -13.99 9.35 -13.33
C GLY A 18 -12.50 9.71 -13.48
N ARG A 19 -12.25 10.78 -14.26
CA ARG A 19 -10.99 11.24 -14.94
C ARG A 19 -9.62 11.12 -14.23
N PHE A 20 -9.56 10.88 -12.93
CA PHE A 20 -8.31 10.85 -12.13
C PHE A 20 -7.81 9.42 -11.82
N PHE A 21 -8.45 8.41 -12.40
CA PHE A 21 -8.02 7.03 -12.31
C PHE A 21 -7.41 6.62 -13.65
N HIS A 22 -6.25 5.96 -13.62
CA HIS A 22 -5.87 5.15 -14.76
C HIS A 22 -6.80 3.92 -14.77
N PRO A 23 -7.51 3.62 -15.88
CA PRO A 23 -8.64 2.68 -15.92
C PRO A 23 -8.30 1.24 -15.51
N ARG A 24 -7.00 0.91 -15.43
CA ARG A 24 -6.47 -0.41 -15.04
C ARG A 24 -5.96 -0.49 -13.60
N THR A 25 -6.11 0.56 -12.79
CA THR A 25 -5.36 0.69 -11.52
C THR A 25 -6.26 1.11 -10.37
N THR A 26 -5.88 0.68 -9.18
CA THR A 26 -6.49 1.10 -7.91
C THR A 26 -5.67 2.19 -7.22
N ALA A 27 -4.63 2.68 -7.90
CA ALA A 27 -3.80 3.77 -7.47
C ALA A 27 -4.43 5.09 -7.90
N ARG A 28 -4.48 6.05 -6.97
CA ARG A 28 -4.85 7.43 -7.27
C ARG A 28 -3.73 8.33 -6.81
N ILE A 29 -3.13 9.02 -7.78
CA ILE A 29 -2.07 10.00 -7.55
C ILE A 29 -2.71 11.38 -7.49
N TYR A 30 -2.25 12.18 -6.54
CA TYR A 30 -2.61 13.57 -6.35
C TYR A 30 -1.30 14.35 -6.48
N PRO A 31 -1.10 15.06 -7.61
CA PRO A 31 0.06 15.91 -7.82
C PRO A 31 0.20 16.98 -6.74
N ASP A 32 -0.92 17.54 -6.26
CA ASP A 32 -0.93 18.61 -5.28
C ASP A 32 -2.14 18.55 -4.32
N HIS A 33 -2.22 19.56 -3.45
CA HIS A 33 -3.28 19.70 -2.45
C HIS A 33 -4.65 20.03 -3.05
N ALA A 34 -4.70 20.77 -4.16
CA ALA A 34 -5.95 21.14 -4.81
C ALA A 34 -6.60 19.91 -5.45
N ASP A 35 -5.81 19.05 -6.10
CA ASP A 35 -6.29 17.77 -6.62
C ASP A 35 -6.85 16.86 -5.53
N TYR A 36 -6.18 16.82 -4.37
CA TYR A 36 -6.63 16.05 -3.22
C TYR A 36 -7.95 16.59 -2.65
N ALA A 37 -8.04 17.91 -2.44
CA ALA A 37 -9.22 18.58 -1.93
C ALA A 37 -10.42 18.41 -2.87
N GLY A 38 -10.24 18.67 -4.17
CA GLY A 38 -11.30 18.52 -5.18
C GLY A 38 -11.83 17.08 -5.29
N THR A 39 -10.98 16.08 -5.01
CA THR A 39 -11.45 14.70 -4.90
C THR A 39 -12.38 14.49 -3.69
N ALA A 40 -12.06 15.07 -2.53
CA ALA A 40 -12.90 14.95 -1.34
C ALA A 40 -14.27 15.62 -1.56
N GLU A 41 -14.28 16.78 -2.21
CA GLU A 41 -15.49 17.53 -2.57
C GLU A 41 -16.37 16.77 -3.57
N SER A 42 -15.79 16.33 -4.70
CA SER A 42 -16.51 15.59 -5.76
C SER A 42 -17.07 14.26 -5.29
N MET A 43 -16.44 13.66 -4.29
CA MET A 43 -16.92 12.43 -3.67
C MET A 43 -18.22 12.60 -2.90
N GLY A 44 -18.62 13.83 -2.55
CA GLY A 44 -19.90 14.20 -1.95
C GLY A 44 -20.07 13.69 -0.51
N TRP A 45 -20.28 14.61 0.44
CA TRP A 45 -20.54 14.25 1.83
C TRP A 45 -21.82 13.44 2.03
N GLN A 46 -22.81 13.61 1.14
CA GLN A 46 -24.11 12.97 1.22
C GLN A 46 -24.05 11.44 1.24
N ARG A 47 -23.11 10.83 0.51
CA ARG A 47 -22.96 9.37 0.53
C ARG A 47 -22.51 8.82 1.89
N PHE A 48 -21.83 9.64 2.71
CA PHE A 48 -21.42 9.22 4.04
C PHE A 48 -22.60 9.37 5.00
N ILE A 49 -23.31 10.49 4.91
CA ILE A 49 -24.53 10.74 5.69
C ILE A 49 -25.55 9.60 5.47
N SER A 50 -25.76 9.18 4.21
CA SER A 50 -26.70 8.11 3.89
C SER A 50 -26.34 6.74 4.48
N THR A 51 -25.10 6.53 4.94
CA THR A 51 -24.69 5.28 5.63
C THR A 51 -25.03 5.28 7.13
N GLY A 52 -25.56 6.40 7.65
CA GLY A 52 -25.74 6.63 9.08
C GLY A 52 -24.43 7.00 9.79
N TRP A 53 -23.41 7.45 9.06
CA TRP A 53 -22.12 7.83 9.64
C TRP A 53 -22.26 9.03 10.57
N VAL A 54 -21.75 8.89 11.79
CA VAL A 54 -21.70 9.98 12.79
C VAL A 54 -20.27 10.30 13.23
N ARG A 55 -19.37 9.30 13.21
CA ARG A 55 -17.98 9.47 13.63
C ARG A 55 -17.04 8.51 12.91
N THR A 56 -15.80 8.93 12.76
CA THR A 56 -14.68 8.07 12.36
C THR A 56 -13.75 7.90 13.55
N GLN A 57 -13.55 6.66 13.99
CA GLN A 57 -12.61 6.32 15.04
C GLN A 57 -11.29 5.90 14.39
N GLY A 58 -10.21 6.62 14.67
CA GLY A 58 -8.87 6.17 14.31
C GLY A 58 -8.43 4.99 15.17
N LEU A 59 -7.58 4.11 14.63
CA LEU A 59 -6.76 3.23 15.44
C LEU A 59 -5.48 3.95 15.85
N GLU A 60 -5.00 3.63 17.04
CA GLU A 60 -3.68 4.05 17.49
C GLU A 60 -2.61 3.58 16.47
N PRO A 61 -1.84 4.50 15.87
CA PRO A 61 -0.89 4.13 14.84
C PRO A 61 0.30 3.39 15.43
N LYS A 62 0.68 2.28 14.80
CA LYS A 62 1.89 1.53 15.12
C LYS A 62 2.98 1.86 14.12
N ARG A 63 4.10 2.38 14.62
CA ARG A 63 5.31 2.58 13.84
C ARG A 63 5.92 1.23 13.48
N ILE A 64 6.07 0.99 12.17
CA ILE A 64 6.67 -0.22 11.60
C ILE A 64 8.15 0.01 11.31
N HIS A 65 8.46 1.15 10.70
CA HIS A 65 9.82 1.61 10.43
C HIS A 65 9.90 3.13 10.52
N ALA A 66 11.10 3.64 10.79
CA ALA A 66 11.43 5.05 10.76
C ALA A 66 12.91 5.23 10.37
N SER A 67 13.17 6.19 9.50
CA SER A 67 14.45 6.82 9.20
C SER A 67 14.34 8.33 9.46
N GLU A 68 15.36 9.10 9.10
CA GLU A 68 15.37 10.56 9.27
C GLU A 68 14.27 11.24 8.42
N ASP A 69 14.04 10.73 7.21
CA ASP A 69 13.17 11.36 6.22
C ASP A 69 11.90 10.56 5.92
N ALA A 70 11.74 9.37 6.51
CA ALA A 70 10.61 8.51 6.25
C ALA A 70 10.10 7.75 7.49
N VAL A 71 8.79 7.58 7.61
CA VAL A 71 8.18 6.71 8.62
C VAL A 71 7.07 5.87 8.00
N LEU A 72 7.13 4.56 8.22
CA LEU A 72 6.04 3.64 7.90
C LEU A 72 5.16 3.46 9.13
N LEU A 73 3.92 3.97 9.06
CA LEU A 73 2.93 3.86 10.14
C LEU A 73 1.78 2.94 9.72
N ALA A 74 1.66 1.81 10.40
CA ALA A 74 0.46 1.01 10.34
C ALA A 74 -0.64 1.69 11.13
N GLY A 75 -1.83 1.80 10.55
CA GLY A 75 -2.96 2.38 11.21
C GLY A 75 -4.26 1.87 10.62
N GLY A 76 -5.31 2.63 10.87
CA GLY A 76 -6.63 2.26 10.39
C GLY A 76 -7.67 3.19 10.95
N TRP A 77 -8.89 2.93 10.55
CA TRP A 77 -10.04 3.64 11.07
C TRP A 77 -11.28 2.78 10.91
N THR A 78 -12.26 3.04 11.77
CA THR A 78 -13.59 2.47 11.68
C THR A 78 -14.60 3.61 11.66
N ARG A 79 -15.47 3.59 10.65
CA ARG A 79 -16.64 4.48 10.63
C ARG A 79 -17.77 3.83 11.42
N ARG A 80 -18.45 4.60 12.24
CA ARG A 80 -19.51 4.11 13.12
C ARG A 80 -20.80 4.91 12.97
N ARG A 81 -21.90 4.23 13.26
CA ARG A 81 -23.24 4.81 13.43
C ARG A 81 -23.42 5.33 14.86
N ALA A 82 -24.57 5.95 15.12
CA ALA A 82 -24.93 6.50 16.44
C ALA A 82 -24.99 5.43 17.54
N ASP A 83 -25.41 4.21 17.18
CA ASP A 83 -25.46 3.04 18.07
C ASP A 83 -24.09 2.35 18.26
N ASP A 84 -23.02 2.99 17.82
CA ASP A 84 -21.64 2.49 17.80
C ASP A 84 -21.38 1.30 16.85
N SER A 85 -22.37 0.82 16.11
CA SER A 85 -22.17 -0.28 15.15
C SER A 85 -21.19 0.13 14.03
N PRO A 86 -20.29 -0.77 13.59
CA PRO A 86 -19.37 -0.48 12.51
C PRO A 86 -20.11 -0.38 11.17
N ILE A 87 -19.72 0.61 10.37
CA ILE A 87 -20.13 0.76 8.96
C ILE A 87 -19.08 0.11 8.08
N VAL A 88 -17.82 0.48 8.30
CA VAL A 88 -16.66 -0.08 7.60
C VAL A 88 -15.42 0.13 8.46
N SER A 89 -14.58 -0.89 8.51
CA SER A 89 -13.26 -0.85 9.11
C SER A 89 -12.22 -0.95 8.01
N ASN A 90 -11.15 -0.17 8.11
CA ASN A 90 -10.03 -0.26 7.19
C ASN A 90 -8.72 -0.38 7.96
N ARG A 91 -7.76 -1.09 7.36
CA ARG A 91 -6.37 -1.14 7.79
C ARG A 91 -5.49 -0.63 6.67
N VAL A 92 -4.57 0.22 7.07
CA VAL A 92 -3.77 1.01 6.13
C VAL A 92 -2.34 1.06 6.61
N LEU A 93 -1.43 1.12 5.64
CA LEU A 93 -0.08 1.56 5.86
C LEU A 93 0.06 2.97 5.31
N TYR A 94 0.50 3.90 6.14
CA TYR A 94 0.89 5.22 5.73
C TYR A 94 2.40 5.30 5.60
N THR A 95 2.85 5.83 4.47
CA THR A 95 4.23 6.25 4.26
C THR A 95 4.27 7.75 4.47
N LEU A 96 4.86 8.17 5.58
CA LEU A 96 5.11 9.57 5.90
C LEU A 96 6.51 9.91 5.42
N THR A 97 6.65 11.05 4.77
CA THR A 97 7.95 11.56 4.33
C THR A 97 8.13 13.01 4.71
N ARG A 98 9.38 13.37 4.98
CA ARG A 98 9.80 14.74 5.22
C ARG A 98 10.14 15.40 3.89
N LEU A 99 9.43 16.46 3.54
CA LEU A 99 9.65 17.27 2.33
C LEU A 99 9.53 18.74 2.71
N ASP A 100 10.40 19.58 2.15
CA ASP A 100 10.40 21.04 2.36
C ASP A 100 10.32 21.44 3.85
N GLY A 101 11.02 20.68 4.70
CA GLY A 101 11.07 20.91 6.15
C GLY A 101 9.85 20.40 6.94
N GLY A 102 8.80 19.92 6.28
CA GLY A 102 7.57 19.42 6.90
C GLY A 102 7.36 17.92 6.75
N TRP A 103 6.61 17.32 7.68
CA TRP A 103 6.17 15.93 7.59
C TRP A 103 4.78 15.84 6.96
N GLY A 104 4.59 14.86 6.08
CA GLY A 104 3.29 14.58 5.49
C GLY A 104 3.15 13.15 5.00
N ILE A 105 1.91 12.69 4.86
CA ILE A 105 1.62 11.37 4.28
C ILE A 105 1.83 11.47 2.77
N GLN A 106 2.81 10.74 2.24
CA GLN A 106 3.05 10.62 0.80
C GLN A 106 2.31 9.43 0.20
N ALA A 107 2.21 8.31 0.92
CA ALA A 107 1.46 7.16 0.42
C ALA A 107 0.51 6.57 1.46
N ARG A 108 -0.59 6.01 0.96
CA ARG A 108 -1.52 5.19 1.74
C ARG A 108 -1.82 3.91 0.97
N PHE A 109 -1.42 2.78 1.53
CA PHE A 109 -1.82 1.46 1.03
C PHE A 109 -2.94 0.91 1.90
N GLY A 110 -4.09 0.56 1.30
CA GLY A 110 -5.26 0.05 2.01
C GLY A 110 -5.57 -1.40 1.67
N VAL A 111 -5.88 -2.18 2.70
CA VAL A 111 -6.36 -3.57 2.54
C VAL A 111 -7.78 -3.59 1.97
N ASP A 112 -8.63 -2.64 2.36
CA ASP A 112 -10.01 -2.41 1.90
C ASP A 112 -11.03 -3.57 2.09
N SER A 113 -10.58 -4.79 2.37
CA SER A 113 -11.40 -5.95 2.74
C SER A 113 -11.06 -6.45 4.15
N PHE A 114 -10.75 -5.54 5.06
CA PHE A 114 -10.36 -5.89 6.42
C PHE A 114 -11.57 -6.24 7.27
N GLU A 115 -11.50 -7.36 7.97
CA GLU A 115 -12.50 -7.84 8.92
C GLU A 115 -11.88 -7.89 10.32
N PRO A 116 -12.42 -7.13 11.31
CA PRO A 116 -11.85 -7.06 12.66
C PRO A 116 -11.69 -8.41 13.36
N ASP A 117 -12.66 -9.30 13.17
CA ASP A 117 -12.73 -10.59 13.85
C ASP A 117 -12.20 -11.75 12.99
N GLY A 118 -11.65 -11.44 11.80
CA GLY A 118 -11.11 -12.45 10.89
C GLY A 118 -9.73 -12.93 11.34
N ASP A 119 -9.42 -14.20 11.07
CA ASP A 119 -8.07 -14.75 11.25
C ASP A 119 -7.09 -14.08 10.27
N GLN A 120 -6.43 -13.04 10.77
CA GLN A 120 -5.50 -12.22 10.00
C GLN A 120 -4.33 -13.04 9.43
N GLN A 121 -3.90 -14.09 10.13
CA GLN A 121 -2.78 -14.90 9.67
C GLN A 121 -3.23 -15.78 8.50
N ALA A 122 -4.34 -16.52 8.66
CA ALA A 122 -4.89 -17.33 7.56
C ALA A 122 -5.22 -16.49 6.33
N LEU A 123 -5.72 -15.26 6.52
CA LEU A 123 -5.98 -14.32 5.42
C LEU A 123 -4.70 -13.81 4.74
N ALA A 124 -3.57 -13.78 5.46
CA ALA A 124 -2.28 -13.32 4.94
C ALA A 124 -1.49 -14.42 4.23
N ASP A 125 -1.72 -15.70 4.53
CA ASP A 125 -0.89 -16.82 4.03
C ASP A 125 -0.68 -16.82 2.51
N PRO A 126 -1.71 -16.61 1.65
CA PRO A 126 -1.50 -16.53 0.21
C PRO A 126 -0.62 -15.34 -0.23
N ALA A 127 -0.71 -14.21 0.49
CA ALA A 127 0.12 -13.05 0.24
C ALA A 127 1.57 -13.28 0.68
N ILE A 128 1.76 -13.95 1.82
CA ILE A 128 3.08 -14.37 2.32
C ILE A 128 3.73 -15.31 1.30
N GLN A 129 2.99 -16.31 0.80
CA GLN A 129 3.49 -17.23 -0.22
C GLN A 129 3.93 -16.50 -1.49
N SER A 130 3.15 -15.52 -1.96
CA SER A 130 3.51 -14.68 -3.10
C SER A 130 4.80 -13.88 -2.86
N ALA A 131 4.98 -13.35 -1.65
CA ALA A 131 6.21 -12.64 -1.28
C ALA A 131 7.43 -13.59 -1.22
N PHE A 132 7.26 -14.83 -0.73
CA PHE A 132 8.33 -15.83 -0.76
C PHE A 132 8.70 -16.28 -2.18
N LEU A 133 7.72 -16.46 -3.07
CA LEU A 133 7.99 -16.74 -4.50
C LEU A 133 8.83 -15.63 -5.13
N ARG A 134 8.50 -14.37 -4.83
CA ARG A 134 9.29 -13.21 -5.28
C ARG A 134 10.72 -13.24 -4.75
N GLN A 135 10.91 -13.57 -3.47
CA GLN A 135 12.26 -13.68 -2.88
C GLN A 135 13.06 -14.82 -3.52
N ALA A 136 12.45 -15.99 -3.67
CA ALA A 136 13.08 -17.16 -4.28
C ALA A 136 13.51 -16.88 -5.74
N ALA A 137 12.64 -16.25 -6.54
CA ALA A 137 12.98 -15.87 -7.91
C ALA A 137 14.17 -14.89 -7.95
N ARG A 138 14.22 -13.92 -7.02
CA ARG A 138 15.36 -13.00 -6.91
C ARG A 138 16.66 -13.72 -6.52
N GLN A 139 16.61 -14.62 -5.55
CA GLN A 139 17.77 -15.42 -5.10
C GLN A 139 18.31 -16.34 -6.21
N ALA A 140 17.42 -16.88 -7.03
CA ALA A 140 17.78 -17.71 -8.19
C ALA A 140 18.27 -16.91 -9.40
N GLY A 141 18.22 -15.57 -9.36
CA GLY A 141 18.45 -14.73 -10.54
C GLY A 141 17.39 -14.88 -11.64
N ASP A 142 16.24 -15.50 -11.33
CA ASP A 142 15.10 -15.66 -12.23
C ASP A 142 14.33 -14.34 -12.35
N ARG A 143 14.79 -13.50 -13.26
CA ARG A 143 14.23 -12.17 -13.47
C ARG A 143 12.80 -12.21 -13.99
N GLU A 144 12.46 -13.16 -14.85
CA GLU A 144 11.10 -13.26 -15.41
C GLU A 144 10.12 -13.79 -14.37
N GLY A 145 10.51 -14.80 -13.59
CA GLY A 145 9.74 -15.26 -12.44
C GLY A 145 9.51 -14.14 -11.43
N TRP A 146 10.53 -13.32 -11.16
CA TRP A 146 10.39 -12.17 -10.27
C TRP A 146 9.43 -11.10 -10.81
N LEU A 147 9.56 -10.71 -12.09
CA LEU A 147 8.67 -9.74 -12.74
C LEU A 147 7.20 -10.22 -12.75
N SER A 148 6.98 -11.53 -12.81
CA SER A 148 5.64 -12.15 -12.78
C SER A 148 4.94 -12.05 -11.42
N CYS A 149 5.68 -11.75 -10.34
CA CYS A 149 5.18 -11.62 -8.97
C CYS A 149 4.50 -10.27 -8.67
N PHE A 150 4.34 -9.41 -9.68
CA PHE A 150 3.75 -8.08 -9.56
C PHE A 150 2.44 -7.97 -10.34
N HIS A 151 1.49 -7.23 -9.77
CA HIS A 151 0.35 -6.71 -10.52
C HIS A 151 0.78 -5.44 -11.22
N TYR A 152 0.43 -5.33 -12.50
CA TYR A 152 0.66 -4.13 -13.27
C TYR A 152 -0.65 -3.37 -13.52
N PRO A 153 -0.61 -2.03 -13.46
CA PRO A 153 0.56 -1.24 -13.10
C PRO A 153 0.90 -1.30 -11.60
N LEU A 154 2.20 -1.33 -11.31
CA LEU A 154 2.79 -1.37 -9.97
C LEU A 154 3.05 0.05 -9.48
N THR A 155 2.64 0.39 -8.26
CA THR A 155 3.01 1.67 -7.64
C THR A 155 4.22 1.52 -6.74
N ALA A 156 5.26 2.31 -6.95
CA ALA A 156 6.47 2.31 -6.12
C ALA A 156 6.71 3.68 -5.47
N VAL A 157 7.07 3.66 -4.19
CA VAL A 157 7.53 4.84 -3.45
C VAL A 157 8.97 4.58 -3.02
N VAL A 158 9.91 5.15 -3.76
CA VAL A 158 11.35 4.80 -3.67
C VAL A 158 12.19 5.84 -2.95
N ALA A 159 11.67 7.05 -2.77
CA ALA A 159 12.28 8.14 -2.01
C ALA A 159 11.21 9.17 -1.58
N PRO A 160 11.49 10.02 -0.58
CA PRO A 160 10.68 11.22 -0.33
C PRO A 160 10.42 11.99 -1.64
N GLY A 161 9.16 12.33 -1.89
CA GLY A 161 8.74 13.05 -3.11
C GLY A 161 8.70 12.21 -4.40
N CYS A 162 9.21 10.97 -4.38
CA CYS A 162 9.23 10.10 -5.56
C CYS A 162 8.13 9.02 -5.51
N VAL A 163 7.11 9.19 -6.35
CA VAL A 163 6.08 8.17 -6.62
C VAL A 163 6.17 7.75 -8.09
N GLU A 164 6.34 6.46 -8.32
CA GLU A 164 6.40 5.88 -9.67
C GLU A 164 5.22 4.94 -9.89
N VAL A 165 4.71 4.91 -11.12
CA VAL A 165 3.71 3.94 -11.57
C VAL A 165 4.26 3.23 -12.79
N LEU A 166 4.64 1.97 -12.60
CA LEU A 166 5.27 1.14 -13.60
C LEU A 166 4.18 0.37 -14.35
N ALA A 167 4.00 0.69 -15.63
CA ALA A 167 2.86 0.22 -16.43
C ALA A 167 2.88 -1.28 -16.72
N ASP A 168 4.08 -1.86 -16.80
CA ASP A 168 4.32 -3.20 -17.32
C ASP A 168 5.68 -3.74 -16.79
N PRO A 169 5.97 -5.04 -17.05
CA PRO A 169 7.24 -5.65 -16.66
C PRO A 169 8.48 -4.98 -17.26
N ASP A 170 8.40 -4.37 -18.44
CA ASP A 170 9.56 -3.75 -19.10
C ASP A 170 9.99 -2.49 -18.36
N GLN A 171 9.03 -1.69 -17.90
CA GLN A 171 9.31 -0.53 -17.06
C GLN A 171 9.92 -0.94 -15.71
N LEU A 172 9.41 -1.99 -15.06
CA LEU A 172 10.04 -2.50 -13.84
C LEU A 172 11.42 -3.10 -14.12
N ARG A 173 11.62 -3.74 -15.28
CA ARG A 173 12.92 -4.27 -15.69
C ARG A 173 13.95 -3.16 -15.83
N ALA A 174 13.58 -1.99 -16.35
CA ALA A 174 14.46 -0.84 -16.48
C ALA A 174 14.87 -0.21 -15.13
N GLN A 175 14.14 -0.50 -14.03
CA GLN A 175 14.43 0.01 -12.69
C GLN A 175 15.53 -0.82 -12.01
N THR A 176 16.78 -0.54 -12.37
CA THR A 176 17.97 -1.22 -11.85
C THR A 176 18.04 -1.22 -10.32
N ARG A 177 17.65 -0.13 -9.66
CA ARG A 177 17.65 0.01 -8.19
C ARG A 177 16.78 -1.02 -7.47
N ILE A 178 15.68 -1.47 -8.08
CA ILE A 178 14.77 -2.43 -7.46
C ILE A 178 15.36 -3.85 -7.57
N TRP A 179 16.10 -4.13 -8.64
CA TRP A 179 16.65 -5.46 -8.97
C TRP A 179 18.09 -5.70 -8.47
N GLU A 180 19.00 -4.73 -8.65
CA GLU A 180 20.45 -4.90 -8.49
C GLU A 180 20.95 -4.91 -7.03
N GLY A 181 20.06 -4.74 -6.06
CA GLY A 181 20.39 -5.00 -4.65
C GLY A 181 20.72 -6.47 -4.43
N GLU A 182 21.69 -6.75 -3.55
CA GLU A 182 22.04 -8.08 -3.09
C GLU A 182 20.77 -8.84 -2.68
N ALA A 183 20.62 -10.10 -3.11
CA ALA A 183 19.43 -10.90 -2.78
C ALA A 183 19.42 -11.20 -1.28
N GLN A 184 18.81 -10.31 -0.51
CA GLN A 184 18.63 -10.47 0.93
C GLN A 184 17.34 -11.23 1.19
N SER A 185 17.40 -12.21 2.09
CA SER A 185 16.20 -12.75 2.70
C SER A 185 15.56 -11.63 3.52
N ASP A 186 14.28 -11.30 3.26
CA ASP A 186 13.53 -10.45 4.17
C ASP A 186 12.71 -11.33 5.10
N ARG A 187 12.82 -11.06 6.40
CA ARG A 187 11.79 -11.49 7.33
C ARG A 187 10.52 -10.69 7.05
N LEU A 188 9.44 -11.41 6.76
CA LEU A 188 8.12 -10.83 6.54
C LEU A 188 7.39 -10.63 7.87
N GLN A 189 6.75 -9.47 8.03
CA GLN A 189 5.80 -9.25 9.11
C GLN A 189 4.46 -8.83 8.53
N VAL A 190 3.39 -9.56 8.88
CA VAL A 190 2.03 -9.15 8.54
C VAL A 190 1.65 -7.93 9.36
N ILE A 191 1.26 -6.86 8.67
CA ILE A 191 0.75 -5.64 9.29
C ILE A 191 -0.78 -5.74 9.45
N ALA A 192 -1.45 -6.15 8.37
CA ALA A 192 -2.89 -6.39 8.31
C ALA A 192 -3.22 -7.22 7.08
N ALA A 193 -4.32 -7.97 7.13
CA ALA A 193 -4.81 -8.77 6.03
C ALA A 193 -6.33 -8.72 5.91
N GLY A 194 -6.79 -9.10 4.73
CA GLY A 194 -8.19 -9.19 4.35
C GLY A 194 -8.32 -10.09 3.14
N THR A 195 -9.56 -10.40 2.76
CA THR A 195 -9.84 -11.37 1.68
C THR A 195 -9.28 -11.01 0.30
N THR A 196 -8.97 -9.73 0.06
CA THR A 196 -8.45 -9.21 -1.21
C THR A 196 -7.06 -8.59 -1.12
N GLY A 197 -6.47 -8.46 0.07
CA GLY A 197 -5.19 -7.79 0.23
C GLY A 197 -4.51 -8.03 1.57
N ALA A 198 -3.19 -7.90 1.57
CA ALA A 198 -2.38 -7.91 2.78
C ALA A 198 -1.29 -6.85 2.70
N LEU A 199 -1.01 -6.24 3.86
CA LEU A 199 0.11 -5.34 4.07
C LEU A 199 1.22 -6.11 4.76
N LEU A 200 2.38 -6.15 4.12
CA LEU A 200 3.57 -6.85 4.63
C LEU A 200 4.68 -5.84 4.86
N ALA A 201 5.30 -5.85 6.03
CA ALA A 201 6.58 -5.19 6.25
C ALA A 201 7.72 -6.12 5.79
N LEU A 202 8.73 -5.54 5.15
CA LEU A 202 9.92 -6.22 4.65
C LEU A 202 11.10 -5.82 5.52
N HIS A 203 11.65 -6.78 6.28
CA HIS A 203 12.80 -6.57 7.15
C HIS A 203 14.00 -7.35 6.60
N PRO A 204 15.00 -6.69 5.98
CA PRO A 204 16.18 -7.39 5.49
C PRO A 204 16.94 -8.07 6.63
N GLU A 205 17.31 -9.33 6.44
CA GLU A 205 18.16 -10.06 7.38
C GLU A 205 19.62 -9.60 7.26
N GLY A 206 20.30 -9.36 8.39
CA GLY A 206 21.77 -9.21 8.43
C GLY A 206 22.35 -7.78 8.42
N ARG A 207 21.55 -6.71 8.39
CA ARG A 207 22.06 -5.33 8.62
C ARG A 207 21.17 -4.54 9.57
N SER A 208 21.73 -4.15 10.72
CA SER A 208 21.10 -3.13 11.57
C SER A 208 21.11 -1.79 10.84
N GLY A 209 19.96 -1.39 10.30
CA GLY A 209 19.77 -0.04 9.72
C GLY A 209 19.80 0.08 8.19
N ALA A 210 19.84 -1.02 7.42
CA ALA A 210 19.62 -0.96 5.97
C ALA A 210 18.11 -0.96 5.63
N GLY A 211 17.73 -0.25 4.58
CA GLY A 211 16.37 0.21 4.27
C GLY A 211 15.27 -0.83 4.46
N ARG A 212 14.21 -0.44 5.17
CA ARG A 212 13.07 -1.31 5.47
C ARG A 212 11.88 -0.88 4.64
N GLY A 213 11.31 -1.85 3.93
CA GLY A 213 10.23 -1.61 3.01
C GLY A 213 8.89 -2.11 3.53
N ALA A 214 7.87 -1.88 2.72
CA ALA A 214 6.61 -2.58 2.86
C ALA A 214 5.97 -2.80 1.50
N ALA A 215 5.10 -3.80 1.42
CA ALA A 215 4.36 -4.14 0.23
C ALA A 215 2.86 -4.24 0.53
N LEU A 216 2.06 -3.77 -0.42
CA LEU A 216 0.67 -4.18 -0.56
C LEU A 216 0.63 -5.33 -1.55
N VAL A 217 0.27 -6.51 -1.07
CA VAL A 217 -0.02 -7.67 -1.91
C VAL A 217 -1.54 -7.75 -2.09
N ALA A 218 -2.01 -7.87 -3.32
CA ALA A 218 -3.44 -7.88 -3.63
C ALA A 218 -3.83 -9.13 -4.41
N ARG A 219 -5.05 -9.60 -4.19
CA ARG A 219 -5.69 -10.65 -4.97
C ARG A 219 -6.44 -10.02 -6.14
N ARG A 220 -6.02 -10.33 -7.37
CA ARG A 220 -6.73 -9.93 -8.59
C ARG A 220 -6.77 -11.10 -9.56
N GLU A 221 -7.94 -11.29 -10.18
CA GLU A 221 -8.14 -12.37 -11.15
C GLU A 221 -7.69 -13.73 -10.59
N GLY A 222 -7.96 -13.96 -9.30
CA GLY A 222 -7.58 -15.18 -8.58
C GLY A 222 -6.14 -15.25 -8.09
N THR A 223 -5.23 -14.35 -8.51
CA THR A 223 -3.79 -14.40 -8.18
C THR A 223 -3.37 -13.35 -7.15
N TRP A 224 -2.51 -13.76 -6.22
CA TRP A 224 -1.88 -12.87 -5.24
C TRP A 224 -0.54 -12.38 -5.75
N LYS A 225 -0.41 -11.05 -5.93
CA LYS A 225 0.83 -10.42 -6.41
C LYS A 225 1.04 -9.07 -5.74
N THR A 226 2.28 -8.61 -5.75
CA THR A 226 2.63 -7.29 -5.22
C THR A 226 2.03 -6.21 -6.10
N LEU A 227 1.23 -5.32 -5.52
CA LEU A 227 0.55 -4.22 -6.22
C LEU A 227 1.17 -2.85 -5.92
N ALA A 228 1.74 -2.69 -4.73
CA ALA A 228 2.49 -1.50 -4.39
C ALA A 228 3.64 -1.83 -3.45
N ILE A 229 4.72 -1.06 -3.56
CA ILE A 229 5.89 -1.16 -2.68
C ILE A 229 6.32 0.22 -2.21
N THR A 230 6.87 0.27 -1.01
CA THR A 230 7.64 1.40 -0.51
C THR A 230 8.99 0.87 -0.07
N LEU A 231 10.07 1.51 -0.52
CA LEU A 231 11.46 1.09 -0.29
C LEU A 231 12.27 2.28 0.24
N LEU A 232 11.79 2.90 1.32
CA LEU A 232 12.43 4.09 1.88
C LEU A 232 13.59 3.67 2.77
N ALA A 233 14.75 4.28 2.53
CA ALA A 233 15.97 4.14 3.32
C ALA A 233 15.94 5.05 4.56
#